data_AF-A0A1Y4UTU1-F1
#
_entry.id   AF-A0A1Y4UTU1-F1
#
_cell.length_a   1.000
_cell.length_b   1.000
_cell.length_c   1.000
_cell.angle_alpha   90.00
_cell.angle_beta   90.00
_cell.angle_gamma   90.00
#
_symmetry.space_group_name_H-M   'P 1'
#
loop_
_entity.id
_entity.type
_entity.pdbx_description
1 polymer ?
#
loop_
_entity_poly.entity_id
_entity_poly.type
_entity_poly.pdbx_seq_one_letter_code
_entity_poly.pdbx_strand_id
1 'polypeptide(L)' 'MKDGVITMPMKKNVPEGGPAWRLVTCPVCGRECWERPGVLDVMEKNPKLMAACTECALKVTVTHRYVKA' A
#
# COMPACT_ATOMS: atom_id res chain seq x y z
N MET A 1 -9.19 9.11 -11.34
CA MET A 1 -9.42 8.70 -9.93
C MET A 1 -8.77 7.34 -9.71
N LYS A 2 -8.26 7.09 -8.50
CA LYS A 2 -7.70 5.79 -8.12
C LYS A 2 -8.81 4.96 -7.47
N ASP A 3 -9.01 3.73 -7.95
CA ASP A 3 -10.19 2.90 -7.62
C ASP A 3 -9.91 1.95 -6.43
N GLY A 4 -8.67 1.89 -5.94
CA GLY A 4 -8.28 1.06 -4.81
C GLY A 4 -6.85 1.29 -4.34
N VAL A 5 -6.54 0.74 -3.16
CA VAL A 5 -5.21 0.82 -2.55
C VAL A 5 -4.69 -0.58 -2.26
N ILE A 6 -3.51 -0.92 -2.77
CA ILE A 6 -2.75 -2.08 -2.32
C ILE A 6 -1.97 -1.67 -1.06
N THR A 7 -2.21 -2.38 0.03
CA THR A 7 -1.49 -2.16 1.27
C THR A 7 -0.11 -2.81 1.23
N MET A 8 0.89 -2.07 1.70
CA MET A 8 2.25 -2.52 1.95
C MET A 8 2.44 -2.70 3.45
N PRO A 9 2.73 -3.92 3.94
CA PRO A 9 3.03 -4.16 5.35
C PRO A 9 4.21 -3.29 5.81
N MET A 10 4.10 -2.67 6.98
CA MET A 10 5.15 -1.81 7.50
C MET A 10 6.23 -2.66 8.18
N LYS A 11 7.51 -2.35 7.96
CA LYS A 11 8.63 -3.07 8.59
C LYS A 11 8.55 -3.05 10.12
N LYS A 12 8.09 -1.94 10.71
CA LYS A 12 7.87 -1.84 12.17
C LYS A 12 6.90 -2.90 12.74
N ASN A 13 5.98 -3.40 11.92
CA ASN A 13 5.00 -4.42 12.32
C ASN A 13 5.43 -5.84 11.91
N VAL A 14 6.27 -5.95 10.87
CA VAL A 14 6.78 -7.22 10.35
C VAL A 14 8.30 -7.06 10.13
N PRO A 15 9.13 -7.17 11.18
CA PRO A 15 10.55 -6.79 11.10
C PRO A 15 11.36 -7.57 10.07
N GLU A 16 11.05 -8.86 9.91
CA GLU A 16 11.79 -9.78 9.02
C GLU A 16 11.19 -9.84 7.59
N GLY A 17 9.97 -9.32 7.40
CA GLY A 17 9.24 -9.48 6.15
C GLY A 17 8.79 -10.92 5.90
N GLY A 18 8.48 -11.24 4.64
CA GLY A 18 8.11 -12.58 4.19
C GLY A 18 9.02 -13.05 3.04
N PRO A 19 8.93 -14.33 2.65
CA PRO A 19 9.74 -14.87 1.57
C PRO A 19 9.58 -14.06 0.28
N ALA A 20 10.70 -13.67 -0.33
CA ALA A 20 10.77 -12.86 -1.56
C ALA A 20 10.09 -11.47 -1.47
N TRP A 21 9.85 -10.95 -0.26
CA TRP A 21 9.39 -9.57 -0.10
C TRP A 21 10.56 -8.61 -0.29
N ARG A 22 10.30 -7.44 -0.89
CA ARG A 22 11.31 -6.40 -1.10
C ARG A 22 11.08 -5.23 -0.18
N LEU A 23 12.15 -4.72 0.42
CA LEU A 23 12.07 -3.52 1.24
C LEU A 23 11.89 -2.29 0.32
N VAL A 24 10.85 -1.51 0.57
CA VAL A 24 10.47 -0.32 -0.19
C VAL A 24 10.04 0.81 0.74
N THR A 25 9.92 2.03 0.22
CA THR A 25 9.41 3.18 0.98
C THR A 25 7.97 3.50 0.60
N CYS A 26 7.12 3.80 1.59
CA CYS A 26 5.77 4.25 1.31
C CYS A 26 5.77 5.57 0.52
N PRO A 27 5.14 5.64 -0.66
CA PRO A 27 5.15 6.87 -1.48
C PRO A 27 4.32 8.02 -0.88
N VAL A 28 3.55 7.73 0.17
CA VAL A 28 2.71 8.73 0.87
C VAL A 28 3.42 9.33 2.09
N CYS A 29 4.20 8.53 2.83
CA CYS A 29 4.77 8.96 4.12
C CYS A 29 6.25 8.63 4.33
N GLY A 30 6.92 8.01 3.36
CA GLY A 30 8.35 7.69 3.41
C GLY A 30 8.76 6.51 4.28
N ARG A 31 7.85 5.94 5.10
CA ARG A 31 8.19 4.83 6.01
C ARG A 31 8.59 3.54 5.26
N GLU A 32 9.51 2.79 5.85
CA GLU A 32 9.93 1.46 5.40
C GLU A 32 8.74 0.47 5.44
N CYS A 33 8.47 -0.13 4.29
CA CYS A 33 7.40 -1.10 4.07
C CYS A 33 7.91 -2.26 3.21
N TRP A 34 7.08 -3.29 3.10
CA TRP A 34 7.34 -4.46 2.28
C TRP A 34 6.47 -4.45 1.04
N GLU A 35 7.10 -4.62 -0.12
CA GLU A 35 6.43 -5.01 -1.35
C GLU A 35 6.38 -6.54 -1.41
N ARG A 36 5.17 -7.08 -1.67
CA ARG A 36 4.96 -8.52 -1.81
C ARG A 36 5.18 -8.96 -3.26
N PRO A 37 5.59 -10.22 -3.49
CA PRO A 37 5.63 -10.80 -4.83
C PRO A 37 4.33 -10.55 -5.61
N GLY A 38 4.44 -10.16 -6.88
CA GLY A 38 3.31 -9.91 -7.78
C GLY A 38 2.60 -8.57 -7.59
N VAL A 39 2.98 -7.71 -6.63
CA VAL A 39 2.38 -6.37 -6.49
C VAL A 39 2.60 -5.52 -7.74
N LEU A 40 3.79 -5.56 -8.34
CA LEU A 40 4.08 -4.84 -9.58
C LEU A 40 3.17 -5.30 -10.72
N ASP A 41 3.06 -6.60 -10.96
CA ASP A 41 2.19 -7.16 -12.01
C ASP A 41 0.72 -6.75 -11.84
N VAL A 42 0.24 -6.74 -10.59
CA VAL A 42 -1.13 -6.29 -10.28
C VAL A 42 -1.27 -4.79 -10.55
N MET A 43 -0.28 -3.97 -10.19
CA MET A 43 -0.30 -2.53 -10.45
C MET A 43 -0.24 -2.20 -11.94
N GLU A 44 0.58 -2.91 -12.71
CA GLU A 44 0.67 -2.75 -14.17
C GLU A 44 -0.65 -3.08 -14.85
N LYS A 45 -1.31 -4.17 -14.45
CA LYS A 45 -2.62 -4.57 -14.98
C LYS A 45 -3.76 -3.66 -14.50
N ASN A 46 -3.56 -2.91 -13.42
CA ASN A 46 -4.58 -2.07 -12.81
C ASN A 46 -4.01 -0.66 -12.51
N PRO A 47 -3.86 0.20 -13.54
CA PRO A 47 -3.20 1.50 -13.41
C PRO A 47 -3.93 2.49 -12.49
N LYS A 48 -5.17 2.18 -12.09
CA LYS A 48 -5.94 2.95 -11.12
C LYS A 48 -5.68 2.54 -9.67
N LEU A 49 -4.90 1.50 -9.41
CA LEU A 49 -4.46 1.16 -8.06
C LEU A 49 -3.30 2.06 -7.63
N MET A 50 -3.19 2.26 -6.32
CA MET A 50 -1.97 2.80 -5.72
C MET A 50 -1.46 1.91 -4.61
N ALA A 51 -0.15 1.91 -4.42
CA ALA A 51 0.47 1.31 -3.23
C ALA A 51 0.57 2.36 -2.10
N ALA A 52 0.25 1.96 -0.88
CA ALA A 52 0.50 2.74 0.33
C ALA A 52 0.73 1.82 1.53
N CYS A 53 1.36 2.31 2.59
CA CYS A 53 1.42 1.56 3.84
C CYS A 53 0.02 1.40 4.44
N THR A 54 -0.18 0.39 5.28
CA THR A 54 -1.48 0.11 5.91
C THR A 54 -2.10 1.35 6.57
N GLU A 55 -1.31 2.14 7.29
CA GLU A 55 -1.80 3.36 7.95
C GLU A 55 -2.25 4.45 6.96
N CYS A 56 -1.50 4.67 5.88
CA CYS A 56 -1.87 5.64 4.86
C CYS A 56 -3.09 5.15 4.06
N ALA A 57 -3.16 3.86 3.75
CA ALA A 57 -4.30 3.25 3.08
C ALA A 57 -5.59 3.42 3.89
N LEU A 58 -5.52 3.22 5.21
CA LEU A 58 -6.64 3.49 6.10
C LEU A 58 -7.05 4.96 6.00
N LYS A 59 -6.12 5.90 6.17
CA LYS A 59 -6.42 7.34 6.07
C LYS A 59 -7.12 7.71 4.76
N VAL A 60 -6.62 7.24 3.61
CA VAL A 60 -7.18 7.54 2.29
C VAL A 60 -8.58 6.94 2.11
N THR A 61 -8.85 5.78 2.69
CA THR A 61 -10.14 5.07 2.55
C THR A 61 -11.22 5.60 3.49
N VAL A 62 -10.88 6.06 4.71
CA VAL A 62 -11.87 6.71 5.60
C VAL A 62 -12.34 8.07 5.06
N THR A 63 -11.45 8.87 4.46
CA THR A 63 -11.86 10.18 3.92
C THR A 63 -12.81 10.06 2.73
N HIS A 64 -12.83 8.94 2.01
CA HIS A 64 -13.67 8.81 0.81
C HIS A 64 -15.07 8.23 1.09
N ARG A 65 -15.26 7.52 2.21
CA ARG A 65 -16.58 6.97 2.60
C ARG A 65 -17.45 7.96 3.39
N TYR A 66 -16.85 8.94 4.08
CA TYR A 66 -17.62 9.86 4.93
C TYR A 66 -18.14 11.12 4.22
N VAL A 67 -17.69 11.41 2.99
CA VAL A 67 -18.08 12.62 2.22
C VAL A 67 -19.19 12.31 1.19
N LYS A 68 -19.73 11.09 1.20
CA LYS A 68 -20.92 10.68 0.43
C LYS A 68 -22.07 10.25 1.34
N ALA A 69 -22.29 10.99 2.42
CA ALA A 69 -23.56 10.96 3.16
C ALA A 69 -24.44 12.11 2.68
#